data_AF-A0A2W6AYK3-F1
#
_entry.id   AF-A0A2W6AYK3-F1
#
_cell.length_a   1.000
_cell.length_b   1.000
_cell.length_c   1.000
_cell.angle_alpha   90.00
_cell.angle_beta   90.00
_cell.angle_gamma   90.00
#
_symmetry.space_group_name_H-M   'P 1'
#
loop_
_entity.id
_entity.type
_entity.pdbx_description
1 polymer ?
#
loop_
_entity_poly.entity_id
_entity_poly.type
_entity_poly.pdbx_seq_one_letter_code
_entity_poly.pdbx_strand_id
1 'polypeptide(L)'
;MGRRLDQQRVDDVQHMVHGAMEKAMQASGLRTARGLAQTLNEHGYAVSERTVTGWRNRESGIPAWALVAFGQITGLGVDSLLGSNDVAGLVARVAEHDRVIGEMQATLIAVCEKVGVPWRPAPRQARDLDRASELG
;
A
#
# COMPACT_ATOMS: atom_id res chain seq x y z
N MET A 1 18.64 -23.26 -11.94
CA MET A 1 17.57 -23.58 -10.97
C MET A 1 17.00 -22.37 -10.21
N GLY A 2 17.67 -21.20 -10.16
CA GLY A 2 17.18 -20.03 -9.38
C GLY A 2 15.84 -19.41 -9.84
N ARG A 3 15.62 -19.20 -11.14
CA ARG A 3 14.41 -18.50 -11.66
C ARG A 3 13.06 -19.15 -11.31
N ARG A 4 12.99 -20.47 -11.10
CA ARG A 4 11.74 -21.14 -10.69
C ARG A 4 11.42 -20.92 -9.21
N LEU A 5 12.44 -20.82 -8.36
CA LEU A 5 12.26 -20.55 -6.92
C LEU A 5 11.83 -19.10 -6.68
N ASP A 6 12.33 -18.16 -7.48
CA ASP A 6 11.90 -16.75 -7.42
C ASP A 6 10.44 -16.60 -7.86
N GLN A 7 10.02 -17.28 -8.93
CA GLN A 7 8.62 -17.24 -9.38
C GLN A 7 7.67 -17.85 -8.36
N GLN A 8 8.02 -19.02 -7.79
CA GLN A 8 7.23 -19.67 -6.75
C GLN A 8 6.99 -18.73 -5.55
N ARG A 9 8.03 -18.03 -5.10
CA ARG A 9 7.94 -17.06 -4.01
C ARG A 9 7.06 -15.86 -4.33
N VAL A 10 7.08 -15.39 -5.58
CA VAL A 10 6.21 -14.30 -6.01
C VAL A 10 4.75 -14.75 -6.01
N ASP A 11 4.47 -15.95 -6.50
CA ASP A 11 3.12 -16.51 -6.54
C ASP A 11 2.57 -16.74 -5.11
N ASP A 12 3.41 -17.20 -4.19
CA ASP A 12 3.08 -17.37 -2.77
C ASP A 12 2.74 -16.02 -2.10
N VAL A 13 3.54 -14.98 -2.35
CA VAL A 13 3.29 -13.63 -1.84
C VAL A 13 1.99 -13.06 -2.41
N GLN A 14 1.75 -13.21 -3.72
CA GLN A 14 0.50 -12.78 -4.33
C GLN A 14 -0.70 -13.51 -3.71
N HIS A 15 -0.58 -14.81 -3.45
CA HIS A 15 -1.64 -15.57 -2.79
C HIS A 15 -1.93 -15.04 -1.38
N MET A 16 -0.91 -14.76 -0.58
CA MET A 16 -1.07 -14.18 0.77
C MET A 16 -1.73 -12.80 0.74
N VAL A 17 -1.28 -11.94 -0.18
CA VAL A 17 -1.79 -10.57 -0.32
C VAL A 17 -3.25 -10.54 -0.75
N HIS A 18 -3.65 -11.44 -1.65
CA HIS A 18 -5.06 -11.63 -2.00
C HIS A 18 -5.89 -12.15 -0.83
N GLY A 19 -5.38 -13.14 -0.09
CA GLY A 19 -6.05 -13.65 1.11
C GLY A 19 -6.24 -12.57 2.19
N ALA A 20 -5.26 -11.67 2.35
CA ALA A 20 -5.38 -10.52 3.24
C ALA A 20 -6.49 -9.54 2.81
N MET A 21 -6.62 -9.27 1.51
CA MET A 21 -7.71 -8.45 0.99
C MET A 21 -9.08 -9.10 1.25
N GLU A 22 -9.22 -10.39 0.97
CA GLU A 22 -10.48 -11.11 1.19
C GLU A 22 -10.88 -11.13 2.67
N LYS A 23 -9.92 -11.39 3.57
CA LYS A 23 -10.13 -11.29 5.02
C LYS A 23 -10.55 -9.89 5.44
N ALA A 24 -9.91 -8.86 4.90
CA ALA A 24 -10.24 -7.50 5.24
C ALA A 24 -11.66 -7.11 4.78
N MET A 25 -12.05 -7.54 3.59
CA MET A 25 -13.41 -7.39 3.09
C MET A 25 -14.42 -8.11 3.99
N GLN A 26 -14.16 -9.36 4.38
CA GLN A 26 -15.03 -10.13 5.28
C GLN A 26 -15.16 -9.49 6.67
N ALA A 27 -14.04 -9.10 7.28
CA ALA A 27 -14.00 -8.45 8.59
C ALA A 27 -14.76 -7.12 8.61
N SER A 28 -14.74 -6.39 7.48
CA SER A 28 -15.45 -5.12 7.32
C SER A 28 -16.90 -5.30 6.82
N GLY A 29 -17.38 -6.54 6.65
CA GLY A 29 -18.71 -6.83 6.10
C GLY A 29 -18.90 -6.46 4.62
N LEU A 30 -17.82 -6.16 3.90
CA LEU A 30 -17.83 -5.72 2.51
C LEU A 30 -17.89 -6.94 1.57
N ARG A 31 -18.88 -6.96 0.67
CA ARG A 31 -19.06 -8.05 -0.31
C ARG A 31 -18.72 -7.66 -1.75
N THR A 32 -18.59 -6.36 -2.02
CA THR A 32 -18.45 -5.81 -3.37
C THR A 32 -17.16 -5.01 -3.52
N ALA A 33 -16.60 -5.02 -4.73
CA ALA A 33 -15.44 -4.19 -5.08
C ALA A 33 -15.77 -2.69 -4.93
N ARG A 34 -17.01 -2.30 -5.29
CA ARG A 34 -17.53 -0.96 -5.06
C ARG A 34 -17.49 -0.54 -3.60
N GLY A 35 -17.95 -1.40 -2.69
CA GLY A 35 -17.97 -1.09 -1.25
C GLY A 35 -16.57 -0.91 -0.69
N LEU A 36 -15.62 -1.75 -1.10
CA LEU A 36 -14.21 -1.59 -0.73
C LEU A 36 -13.59 -0.33 -1.31
N ALA A 37 -13.85 -0.02 -2.59
CA ALA A 37 -13.38 1.23 -3.20
C ALA A 37 -13.94 2.46 -2.47
N GLN A 38 -15.23 2.45 -2.13
CA GLN A 38 -15.86 3.52 -1.38
C GLN A 38 -15.21 3.69 0.00
N THR A 39 -15.06 2.59 0.75
CA THR A 39 -14.45 2.62 2.09
C THR A 39 -13.01 3.15 2.04
N LEU A 40 -12.24 2.72 1.04
CA LEU A 40 -10.88 3.23 0.81
C LEU A 40 -10.89 4.74 0.51
N ASN A 41 -11.80 5.21 -0.35
CA ASN A 41 -11.92 6.64 -0.65
C ASN A 41 -12.34 7.48 0.57
N GLU A 42 -13.22 6.95 1.43
CA GLU A 42 -13.60 7.59 2.70
C GLU A 42 -12.40 7.77 3.65
N HIS A 43 -11.43 6.86 3.57
CA HIS A 43 -10.15 6.95 4.28
C HIS A 43 -9.08 7.75 3.52
N GLY A 44 -9.44 8.41 2.42
CA GLY A 44 -8.54 9.27 1.64
C GLY A 44 -7.75 8.56 0.53
N TYR A 45 -7.94 7.25 0.35
CA TYR A 45 -7.29 6.50 -0.73
C TYR A 45 -8.08 6.62 -2.03
N ALA A 46 -7.64 7.51 -2.92
CA ALA A 46 -8.22 7.66 -4.25
C ALA A 46 -8.07 6.35 -5.06
N VAL A 47 -9.12 5.52 -5.10
CA VAL A 47 -9.14 4.23 -5.80
C VAL A 47 -10.49 4.03 -6.50
N SER A 48 -10.46 3.49 -7.72
CA SER A 48 -11.67 3.21 -8.48
C SER A 48 -12.20 1.81 -8.21
N GLU A 49 -13.51 1.60 -8.39
CA GLU A 49 -14.11 0.26 -8.37
C GLU A 49 -13.43 -0.68 -9.38
N ARG A 50 -13.08 -0.18 -10.56
CA ARG A 50 -12.37 -0.97 -11.58
C ARG A 50 -11.02 -1.48 -11.08
N THR A 51 -10.27 -0.65 -10.37
CA THR A 51 -8.99 -1.02 -9.76
C THR A 51 -9.19 -2.13 -8.74
N VAL A 52 -10.18 -1.98 -7.85
CA VAL A 52 -10.49 -2.99 -6.83
C VAL A 52 -11.01 -4.30 -7.46
N THR A 53 -11.80 -4.22 -8.54
CA THR A 53 -12.21 -5.41 -9.31
C THR A 53 -11.01 -6.11 -9.93
N GLY A 54 -10.06 -5.36 -10.50
CA GLY A 54 -8.81 -5.90 -11.02
C GLY A 54 -7.97 -6.59 -9.94
N TRP A 55 -7.93 -6.02 -8.73
CA TRP A 55 -7.34 -6.68 -7.56
C TRP A 55 -8.10 -7.93 -7.15
N ARG A 56 -9.42 -7.95 -7.22
CA ARG A 56 -10.19 -9.15 -6.85
C ARG A 56 -10.01 -10.29 -7.85
N ASN A 57 -9.93 -9.96 -9.13
CA ASN A 57 -9.80 -10.93 -10.22
C ASN A 57 -8.36 -11.39 -10.46
N ARG A 58 -7.37 -10.93 -9.67
CA ARG A 58 -5.93 -11.19 -9.89
C ARG A 58 -5.40 -10.67 -11.24
N GLU A 59 -6.12 -9.73 -11.86
CA GLU A 59 -5.72 -9.08 -13.10
C GLU A 59 -4.65 -8.00 -12.87
N SER A 60 -4.58 -7.48 -11.64
CA SER A 60 -3.60 -6.48 -11.23
C SER A 60 -3.13 -6.75 -9.80
N GLY A 61 -1.84 -6.53 -9.55
CA GLY A 61 -1.27 -6.70 -8.22
C GLY A 61 -1.82 -5.69 -7.22
N ILE A 62 -2.04 -6.13 -5.99
CA ILE A 62 -2.44 -5.27 -4.88
C ILE A 62 -1.18 -4.53 -4.39
N PRO A 63 -1.17 -3.19 -4.38
CA PRO A 63 -0.01 -2.43 -3.93
C PRO A 63 0.13 -2.48 -2.40
N ALA A 64 1.37 -2.32 -1.91
CA ALA A 64 1.67 -2.40 -0.48
C ALA A 64 0.85 -1.44 0.38
N TRP A 65 0.61 -0.21 -0.09
CA TRP A 65 -0.23 0.76 0.64
C TRP A 65 -1.66 0.28 0.85
N ALA A 66 -2.21 -0.54 -0.07
CA ALA A 66 -3.57 -1.06 0.06
C ALA A 66 -3.65 -2.10 1.19
N LEU A 67 -2.60 -2.89 1.41
CA LEU A 67 -2.52 -3.81 2.56
C LEU A 67 -2.53 -3.07 3.89
N VAL A 68 -1.76 -1.96 3.97
CA VAL A 68 -1.77 -1.09 5.15
C VAL A 68 -3.16 -0.48 5.37
N ALA A 69 -3.79 0.01 4.30
CA ALA A 69 -5.14 0.56 4.33
C ALA A 69 -6.17 -0.48 4.80
N PHE A 70 -6.07 -1.73 4.36
CA PHE A 70 -6.93 -2.81 4.82
C PHE A 70 -6.80 -3.05 6.32
N GLY A 71 -5.57 -2.98 6.86
CA GLY A 71 -5.32 -3.10 8.29
C GLY A 71 -6.00 -1.97 9.07
N GLN A 72 -5.86 -0.74 8.60
CA GLN A 72 -6.50 0.43 9.23
C GLN A 72 -8.03 0.34 9.21
N ILE A 73 -8.63 -0.04 8.08
CA ILE A 73 -10.09 -0.15 7.92
C ILE A 73 -10.68 -1.24 8.84
N THR A 74 -9.95 -2.34 9.00
CA THR A 74 -10.42 -3.49 9.79
C THR A 74 -10.06 -3.42 11.26
N GLY A 75 -9.19 -2.48 11.64
CA GLY A 75 -8.54 -2.47 12.96
C GLY A 75 -7.60 -3.65 13.20
N LEU A 76 -7.25 -4.41 12.16
CA LEU A 76 -6.35 -5.56 12.23
C LEU A 76 -4.94 -5.15 11.82
N GLY A 77 -3.92 -5.68 12.49
CA GLY A 77 -2.55 -5.56 12.03
C GLY A 77 -2.36 -6.23 10.66
N VAL A 78 -1.43 -5.72 9.85
CA VAL A 78 -1.05 -6.33 8.56
C VAL A 78 -0.60 -7.79 8.79
N ASP A 79 0.03 -8.08 9.93
CA ASP A 79 0.39 -9.43 10.38
C ASP A 79 -0.81 -10.37 10.51
N SER A 80 -1.90 -9.89 11.13
CA SER A 80 -3.13 -10.67 11.29
C SER A 80 -3.83 -10.92 9.96
N LEU A 81 -3.80 -9.94 9.04
CA LEU A 81 -4.41 -10.09 7.72
C LEU A 81 -3.66 -11.13 6.87
N LEU A 82 -2.33 -11.09 6.88
CA LEU A 82 -1.50 -12.02 6.11
C LEU A 82 -1.45 -13.43 6.72
N GLY A 83 -1.72 -13.58 8.01
CA GLY A 83 -1.93 -14.88 8.66
C GLY A 83 -0.69 -15.79 8.71
N SER A 84 0.51 -15.22 8.74
CA SER A 84 1.77 -15.96 8.71
C SER A 84 2.69 -15.56 9.87
N ASN A 85 3.40 -16.55 10.43
CA ASN A 85 4.47 -16.37 11.42
C ASN A 85 5.76 -15.75 10.83
N ASP A 86 5.78 -15.40 9.54
CA ASP A 86 6.94 -14.81 8.83
C ASP A 86 6.65 -13.40 8.28
N VAL A 87 5.77 -12.66 8.94
CA VAL A 87 5.43 -11.27 8.55
C VAL A 87 6.57 -10.30 8.90
N ALA A 88 7.42 -10.63 9.86
CA ALA A 88 8.62 -9.85 10.19
C ALA A 88 9.53 -9.65 8.95
N GLY A 89 9.66 -10.66 8.09
CA GLY A 89 10.41 -10.56 6.84
C GLY A 89 9.75 -9.67 5.78
N LEU A 90 8.42 -9.63 5.73
CA LEU A 90 7.69 -8.76 4.81
C LEU A 90 7.65 -7.31 5.31
N VAL A 91 7.40 -7.09 6.60
CA VAL A 91 7.40 -5.76 7.23
C VAL A 91 8.78 -5.14 7.17
N ALA A 92 9.86 -5.89 7.41
CA ALA A 92 11.22 -5.39 7.23
C ALA A 92 11.49 -4.96 5.78
N ARG A 93 10.96 -5.68 4.79
CA ARG A 93 11.11 -5.32 3.36
C ARG A 93 10.26 -4.12 2.96
N VAL A 94 9.07 -3.95 3.54
CA VAL A 94 8.22 -2.77 3.32
C VAL A 94 8.83 -1.54 3.98
N ALA A 95 9.31 -1.65 5.23
CA ALA A 95 10.00 -0.58 5.93
C ALA A 95 11.28 -0.14 5.20
N GLU A 96 12.05 -1.09 4.65
CA GLU A 96 13.22 -0.77 3.83
C GLU A 96 12.82 -0.07 2.51
N HIS A 97 11.74 -0.49 1.86
CA HIS A 97 11.22 0.22 0.69
C HIS A 97 10.76 1.65 1.01
N ASP A 98 10.09 1.87 2.13
CA ASP A 98 9.68 3.21 2.57
C ASP A 98 10.90 4.07 2.90
N ARG A 99 11.95 3.49 3.50
CA ARG A 99 13.25 4.14 3.75
C ARG A 99 13.91 4.59 2.45
N VAL A 100 13.97 3.70 1.45
CA VAL A 100 14.55 4.00 0.13
C VAL A 100 13.74 5.07 -0.61
N ILE A 101 12.40 5.03 -0.53
CA ILE A 101 11.54 6.07 -1.10
C ILE A 101 11.81 7.42 -0.41
N GLY A 102 11.96 7.44 0.92
CA GLY A 102 12.31 8.64 1.67
C GLY A 102 13.68 9.21 1.29
N GLU A 103 14.71 8.36 1.14
CA GLU A 103 16.04 8.76 0.69
C GLU A 103 16.03 9.32 -0.75
N MET A 104 15.26 8.69 -1.66
CA MET A 104 15.07 9.20 -3.01
C MET A 104 14.37 10.56 -3.03
N GLN A 105 13.36 10.76 -2.18
CA GLN A 105 12.67 12.04 -2.05
C GLN A 105 13.60 13.13 -1.51
N ALA A 106 14.39 12.84 -0.47
CA ALA A 106 15.38 13.77 0.07
C ALA A 106 16.42 14.17 -0.99
N THR A 107 16.88 13.19 -1.78
CA THR A 107 17.82 13.43 -2.88
C THR A 107 17.20 14.32 -3.96
N LEU A 108 15.94 14.08 -4.33
CA LEU A 108 15.23 14.89 -5.32
C LEU A 108 14.99 16.33 -4.83
N ILE A 109 14.67 16.52 -3.56
CA ILE A 109 14.53 17.86 -2.95
C ILE A 109 15.86 18.62 -3.04
N ALA A 110 16.97 17.99 -2.63
CA ALA A 110 18.30 18.61 -2.70
C ALA A 110 18.72 18.96 -4.13
N VAL A 111 18.35 18.14 -5.12
CA VAL A 111 18.59 18.43 -6.55
C VAL A 111 17.71 19.58 -7.03
N CYS A 112 16.43 19.61 -6.65
CA CYS A 112 15.52 20.69 -6.98
C CYS A 112 15.98 22.04 -6.42
N GLU A 113 16.44 22.08 -5.17
CA GLU A 113 17.04 23.27 -4.54
C GLU A 113 18.28 23.75 -5.30
N LYS A 114 19.16 22.82 -5.69
CA LYS A 114 20.39 23.14 -6.44
C LYS A 114 20.12 23.70 -7.84
N VAL A 115 19.04 23.27 -8.49
CA VAL A 115 18.68 23.67 -9.86
C VAL A 115 17.66 24.82 -9.87
N GLY A 116 17.18 25.26 -8.70
CA GLY A 116 16.23 26.37 -8.56
C GLY A 116 14.81 26.05 -9.04
N VAL A 117 14.45 24.77 -9.08
CA VAL A 117 13.11 24.30 -9.51
C VAL A 117 12.28 23.99 -8.27
N PRO A 118 11.04 24.51 -8.16
CA PRO A 118 10.19 24.22 -7.02
C PRO A 118 9.84 22.73 -7.00
N TRP A 119 10.20 22.05 -5.91
CA TRP A 119 9.76 20.68 -5.67
C TRP A 119 8.23 20.66 -5.54
N ARG A 120 7.57 19.86 -6.37
CA ARG A 120 6.15 19.57 -6.24
C ARG A 120 5.99 18.09 -5.96
N PRO A 121 5.64 17.71 -4.72
CA PRO A 121 5.34 16.33 -4.45
C PRO A 121 4.10 15.91 -5.27
N ALA A 122 4.04 14.64 -5.68
CA ALA A 122 2.88 14.13 -6.42
C ALA A 122 1.57 14.40 -5.63
N PRO A 123 0.40 14.56 -6.28
CA PRO A 123 -0.82 15.11 -5.68
C PRO A 123 -1.35 14.44 -4.39
N ARG A 124 -0.82 13.29 -3.98
CA ARG A 124 -1.14 12.65 -2.69
C ARG A 124 -0.37 13.21 -1.48
N GLN A 125 0.79 13.84 -1.67
CA GLN A 125 1.68 14.25 -0.56
C GLN A 125 1.44 15.69 -0.08
N ALA A 126 0.73 16.52 -0.85
CA ALA A 126 0.40 17.89 -0.44
C ALA A 126 -0.59 17.95 0.74
N ARG A 127 -1.47 16.93 0.90
CA ARG A 127 -2.45 16.88 2.01
C ARG A 127 -1.84 16.55 3.37
N ASP A 128 -0.75 15.80 3.40
CA ASP A 128 -0.11 15.42 4.67
C ASP A 128 0.83 16.51 5.21
N LEU A 129 1.40 17.34 4.32
CA LEU A 129 2.23 18.49 4.70
C LEU A 129 1.41 19.69 5.21
N ASP A 130 0.20 19.90 4.70
CA ASP A 130 -0.72 20.92 5.22
C ASP A 130 -1.14 20.61 6.66
N ARG A 131 -1.48 19.34 6.96
CA ARG A 131 -1.86 18.91 8.31
C ARG A 131 -0.74 19.00 9.35
N ALA A 132 0.51 18.84 8.94
CA ALA A 132 1.66 19.02 9.82
C ALA A 132 1.97 20.50 10.10
N SER A 133 1.54 21.40 9.21
CA SER A 133 1.75 22.85 9.35
C SER A 133 0.67 23.54 10.19
N GLU A 134 -0.50 22.91 10.37
CA GLU A 134 -1.59 23.40 11.23
C GLU A 134 -1.44 23.05 12.72
N LEU A 135 -0.42 22.26 13.08
CA LEU A 135 -0.11 21.86 14.46
C LEU A 135 1.21 22.48 15.00
N GLY A 136 1.78 23.44 14.26
CA GLY A 136 2.96 24.22 14.65
C GLY A 136 2.61 25.62 15.11
#